data_AF-A0A9E6DX93-F1
#
_entry.id   AF-A0A9E6DX93-F1
#
_cell.length_a   1.000
_cell.length_b   1.000
_cell.length_c   1.000
_cell.angle_alpha   90.00
_cell.angle_beta   90.00
_cell.angle_gamma   90.00
#
_symmetry.space_group_name_H-M   'P 1'
#
loop_
_entity.id
_entity.type
_entity.pdbx_description
1 polymer ?
#
loop_
_entity_poly.entity_id
_entity_poly.type
_entity_poly.pdbx_seq_one_letter_code
_entity_poly.pdbx_strand_id
1 'polypeptide(L)'
;CDEIDVKTIRKHINFGATVLSQMKTACRVGMGPCQGRMCDLTVAEIIADQLDIPVASLGQQRARSPIKPLTLGELANYSPSQQ
;
A
#
# COMPACT_ATOMS: atom_id res chain seq x y z
N CYS A 1 -5.95 5.85 -8.08
CA CYS A 1 -6.46 4.70 -7.31
C CYS A 1 -6.21 3.46 -8.14
N ASP A 2 -5.95 2.28 -7.55
CA ASP A 2 -5.98 1.01 -8.32
C ASP A 2 -7.39 0.38 -8.32
N GLU A 3 -8.38 1.05 -7.73
CA GLU A 3 -9.81 0.68 -7.77
C GLU A 3 -10.12 -0.72 -7.23
N ILE A 4 -9.37 -1.13 -6.19
CA ILE A 4 -9.53 -2.41 -5.54
C ILE A 4 -10.73 -2.38 -4.60
N ASP A 5 -11.69 -3.28 -4.82
CA ASP A 5 -12.87 -3.43 -3.97
C ASP A 5 -12.61 -4.34 -2.75
N VAL A 6 -13.50 -4.25 -1.76
CA VAL A 6 -13.42 -5.08 -0.54
C VAL A 6 -13.52 -6.57 -0.89
N LYS A 7 -14.34 -6.94 -1.89
CA LYS A 7 -14.50 -8.33 -2.32
C LYS A 7 -13.16 -8.94 -2.77
N THR A 8 -12.34 -8.18 -3.48
CA THR A 8 -11.01 -8.59 -3.94
C THR A 8 -10.06 -8.77 -2.76
N ILE A 9 -10.10 -7.88 -1.75
CA ILE A 9 -9.30 -8.04 -0.53
C ILE A 9 -9.67 -9.36 0.16
N ARG A 10 -10.96 -9.57 0.45
CA ARG A 10 -11.44 -10.80 1.11
C ARG A 10 -11.09 -12.08 0.36
N LYS A 11 -11.17 -12.04 -0.97
CA LYS A 11 -10.75 -13.15 -1.85
C LYS A 11 -9.28 -13.50 -1.65
N HIS A 12 -8.39 -12.51 -1.58
CA HIS A 12 -6.96 -12.76 -1.40
C HIS A 12 -6.59 -13.16 0.03
N ILE A 13 -7.36 -12.74 1.04
CA ILE A 13 -7.23 -13.26 2.41
C ILE A 13 -7.44 -14.78 2.40
N ASN A 14 -8.50 -15.25 1.74
CA ASN A 14 -8.79 -16.68 1.61
C ASN A 14 -7.74 -17.46 0.79
N PHE A 15 -6.93 -16.77 -0.01
CA PHE A 15 -5.79 -17.36 -0.72
C PHE A 15 -4.46 -17.25 0.04
N GLY A 16 -4.49 -16.79 1.29
CA GLY A 16 -3.33 -16.77 2.18
C GLY A 16 -2.57 -15.45 2.25
N ALA A 17 -3.08 -14.37 1.65
CA ALA A 17 -2.54 -13.03 1.89
C ALA A 17 -3.05 -12.51 3.24
N THR A 18 -2.25 -12.65 4.30
CA THR A 18 -2.62 -12.32 5.68
C THR A 18 -1.97 -11.05 6.21
N VAL A 19 -1.06 -10.42 5.45
CA VAL A 19 -0.43 -9.14 5.82
C VAL A 19 -0.50 -8.11 4.69
N LEU A 20 -0.40 -6.82 5.03
CA LEU A 20 -0.55 -5.70 4.08
C LEU A 20 0.38 -5.80 2.86
N SER A 21 1.63 -6.21 3.05
CA SER A 21 2.60 -6.34 1.95
C SER A 21 2.22 -7.45 0.96
N GLN A 22 1.59 -8.53 1.43
CA GLN A 22 1.09 -9.59 0.55
C GLN A 22 -0.10 -9.10 -0.27
N MET A 23 -1.00 -8.29 0.31
CA MET A 23 -2.09 -7.68 -0.46
C MET A 23 -1.58 -6.79 -1.57
N LYS A 24 -0.53 -6.01 -1.32
CA LYS A 24 0.10 -5.18 -2.34
C LYS A 24 0.59 -6.01 -3.53
N THR A 25 1.22 -7.16 -3.27
CA THR A 25 1.67 -8.08 -4.33
C THR A 25 0.50 -8.80 -5.01
N ALA A 26 -0.51 -9.19 -4.24
CA ALA A 26 -1.61 -10.04 -4.71
C ALA A 26 -2.63 -9.27 -5.56
N CYS A 27 -3.02 -8.06 -5.14
CA CYS A 27 -4.07 -7.28 -5.79
C CYS A 27 -3.72 -5.80 -5.99
N ARG A 28 -2.44 -5.42 -5.84
CA ARG A 28 -1.96 -4.05 -6.10
C ARG A 28 -2.50 -2.97 -5.16
N VAL A 29 -3.06 -3.33 -4.01
CA VAL A 29 -3.51 -2.34 -3.05
C VAL A 29 -2.34 -1.43 -2.62
N GLY A 30 -2.60 -0.13 -2.53
CA GLY A 30 -1.57 0.86 -2.18
C GLY A 30 -0.52 1.15 -3.26
N MET A 31 -0.70 0.70 -4.51
CA MET A 31 0.23 0.98 -5.62
C MET A 31 -0.09 2.24 -6.43
N GLY A 32 -1.25 2.85 -6.22
CA GLY A 32 -1.68 4.04 -6.95
C GLY A 32 -0.86 5.29 -6.59
N PRO A 33 -1.14 6.45 -7.20
CA PRO A 33 -0.38 7.68 -6.96
C PRO A 33 -0.42 8.17 -5.50
N CYS A 34 -1.45 7.77 -4.73
CA CYS A 34 -1.50 8.03 -3.29
C CYS A 34 -0.53 7.15 -2.48
N GLN A 35 0.01 6.06 -3.05
CA GLN A 35 0.95 5.13 -2.42
C GLN A 35 0.45 4.62 -1.07
N GLY A 36 -0.81 4.17 -1.01
CA GLY A 36 -1.39 3.59 0.20
C GLY A 36 -1.92 4.58 1.22
N ARG A 37 -1.59 5.88 1.12
CA ARG A 37 -2.01 6.92 2.09
C ARG A 37 -3.52 7.00 2.35
N MET A 38 -4.34 6.62 1.37
CA MET A 38 -5.80 6.69 1.48
C MET A 38 -6.43 5.37 1.93
N CYS A 39 -5.78 4.23 1.71
CA CYS A 39 -6.42 2.92 1.86
C CYS A 39 -5.68 1.94 2.79
N ASP A 40 -4.40 2.16 3.11
CA ASP A 40 -3.61 1.18 3.88
C ASP A 40 -4.23 0.88 5.24
N LEU A 41 -4.68 1.89 5.98
CA LEU A 41 -5.34 1.70 7.28
C LEU A 41 -6.66 0.93 7.14
N THR A 42 -7.52 1.33 6.19
CA THR A 42 -8.79 0.63 5.92
C THR A 42 -8.56 -0.84 5.55
N VAL A 43 -7.55 -1.11 4.73
CA VAL A 43 -7.19 -2.47 4.31
C VAL A 43 -6.65 -3.27 5.50
N ALA A 44 -5.85 -2.65 6.37
CA ALA A 44 -5.36 -3.28 7.59
C ALA A 44 -6.53 -3.73 8.48
N GLU A 45 -7.50 -2.84 8.71
CA GLU A 45 -8.70 -3.15 9.50
C GLU A 45 -9.51 -4.31 8.87
N ILE A 46 -9.70 -4.32 7.55
CA ILE A 46 -10.42 -5.41 6.87
C ILE A 46 -9.71 -6.75 7.05
N ILE A 47 -8.38 -6.78 6.95
CA ILE A 47 -7.59 -8.01 7.13
C ILE A 47 -7.67 -8.48 8.59
N ALA A 48 -7.50 -7.56 9.54
CA ALA A 48 -7.55 -7.85 10.97
C ALA A 48 -8.92 -8.41 11.38
N ASP A 49 -10.00 -7.76 10.95
CA ASP A 49 -11.38 -8.20 11.18
C ASP A 49 -11.64 -9.61 10.62
N GLN A 50 -11.21 -9.88 9.38
CA GLN A 50 -11.46 -11.18 8.76
C GLN A 50 -10.62 -12.32 9.37
N LEU A 51 -9.44 -12.01 9.93
CA LEU A 51 -8.53 -13.01 10.53
C LEU A 51 -8.67 -13.13 12.05
N ASP A 52 -9.47 -12.27 12.69
CA ASP A 52 -9.61 -12.16 14.15
C ASP A 52 -8.26 -11.97 14.86
N ILE A 53 -7.45 -11.01 14.36
CA ILE A 53 -6.13 -10.69 14.91
C ILE A 53 -5.97 -9.18 15.14
N PRO A 54 -5.09 -8.75 16.05
CA PRO A 54 -4.81 -7.33 16.24
C PRO A 54 -4.21 -6.69 14.98
N VAL A 55 -4.68 -5.49 14.59
CA VAL A 55 -4.14 -4.73 13.43
C VAL A 55 -2.61 -4.56 13.51
N ALA A 56 -2.06 -4.43 14.73
CA ALA A 56 -0.63 -4.28 14.97
C ALA A 56 0.22 -5.47 14.48
N SER A 57 -0.35 -6.68 14.31
CA SER A 57 0.39 -7.85 13.82
C SER A 57 0.54 -7.89 12.30
N LEU A 58 -0.14 -7.02 11.55
CA LEU A 58 -0.14 -7.01 10.08
C LEU A 58 1.10 -6.37 9.45
N GLY A 59 1.94 -5.73 10.27
CA GLY A 59 3.07 -4.92 9.81
C GLY A 59 2.63 -3.63 9.12
N GLN A 60 3.61 -2.81 8.72
CA GLN A 60 3.38 -1.52 8.08
C GLN A 60 3.95 -1.48 6.66
N GLN A 61 3.31 -0.73 5.77
CA GLN A 61 3.90 -0.40 4.47
C GLN A 61 5.08 0.53 4.66
N ARG A 62 6.20 0.19 4.00
CA ARG A 62 7.39 1.04 3.99
C ARG A 62 7.22 2.14 2.95
N ALA A 63 7.24 3.39 3.39
CA ALA A 63 7.38 4.53 2.49
C ALA A 63 8.73 4.45 1.77
N ARG A 64 8.74 4.73 0.47
CA ARG A 64 9.94 4.72 -0.37
C ARG A 64 10.03 6.06 -1.07
N SER A 65 11.25 6.57 -1.22
CA SER A 65 11.48 7.74 -2.06
C SER A 65 11.17 7.41 -3.52
N PRO A 66 10.53 8.32 -4.26
CA PRO A 66 10.03 9.64 -3.83
C PRO A 66 8.65 9.59 -3.12
N ILE A 67 8.47 10.39 -2.05
CA ILE A 67 7.22 10.40 -1.25
C ILE A 67 6.00 10.85 -2.07
N LYS A 68 6.21 11.78 -3.00
CA LYS A 68 5.21 12.21 -3.98
C LYS A 68 5.71 11.86 -5.38
N PRO A 69 4.82 11.45 -6.30
CA PRO A 69 5.21 11.32 -7.69
C PRO A 69 5.80 12.64 -8.21
N LEU A 70 6.89 12.52 -8.95
CA LEU A 70 7.49 13.58 -9.73
C LEU A 70 7.72 13.06 -11.15
N THR A 71 7.74 13.99 -12.10
CA THR A 71 8.04 13.68 -13.50
C THR A 71 9.52 13.35 -13.67
N LEU A 72 9.83 12.61 -14.74
CA LEU A 72 11.22 12.33 -15.09
C LEU A 72 11.99 13.61 -15.44
N GLY A 73 11.32 14.63 -15.99
CA GLY A 73 11.93 15.93 -16.29
C GLY A 73 12.34 16.69 -15.02
N GLU A 74 11.49 16.70 -13.99
CA GLU A 74 11.83 17.27 -12.69
C GLU A 74 13.02 16.54 -12.05
N LEU A 75 13.05 15.21 -12.15
CA LEU A 75 14.17 14.41 -11.64
C LEU A 75 15.47 14.66 -12.42
N ALA A 76 15.40 14.78 -13.75
CA ALA A 76 16.57 15.05 -14.59
C ALA A 76 17.14 16.46 -14.37
N ASN A 77 16.27 17.43 -14.10
CA ASN A 77 16.66 18.81 -13.80
C ASN A 77 16.97 19.05 -12.33
N TYR A 78 16.87 18.03 -11.48
CA TYR A 78 17.19 18.13 -10.06
C TYR A 78 18.69 18.32 -9.89
N SER A 79 19.12 19.55 -9.66
CA SER A 79 20.47 19.87 -9.18
C SER A 79 20.43 19.84 -7.65
N PRO A 80 21.06 18.86 -6.99
CA PRO A 80 21.15 18.88 -5.54
C PRO A 80 21.95 20.11 -5.14
N SER A 81 21.29 21.14 -4.60
CA SER A 81 21.98 22.20 -3.88
C SER A 81 22.76 21.53 -2.74
N GLN A 82 24.07 21.75 -2.74
CA GLN A 82 24.97 21.32 -1.66
C GLN A 82 24.37 21.79 -0.33
N GLN A 83 23.99 20.83 0.52
CA GLN A 83 23.82 21.07 1.95
C GLN A 83 25.18 21.03 2.62
#